data_AF-A0A7Y5KVD0-F1
#
_entry.id   AF-A0A7Y5KVD0-F1
#
_cell.length_a   1.000
_cell.length_b   1.000
_cell.length_c   1.000
_cell.angle_alpha   90.00
_cell.angle_beta   90.00
_cell.angle_gamma   90.00
#
_symmetry.space_group_name_H-M   'P 1'
#
loop_
_entity.id
_entity.type
_entity.pdbx_description
1 polymer ?
#
loop_
_entity_poly.entity_id
_entity_poly.type
_entity_poly.pdbx_seq_one_letter_code
_entity_poly.pdbx_strand_id
1 'polypeptide(L)'
;MTQWTYENLGAARERVQSLLEDLHLDAYLFGVEPRDGRWEVRVEYAISLGWRTAILAVEESALAQSATNTRVRRNLLNAWREALSGAKLAPLERTRANRAGAGNGAHHFGPARR
;
A
#
# COMPACT_ATOMS: atom_id res chain seq x y z
N MET A 1 11.00 -9.63 21.93
CA MET A 1 10.96 -8.19 21.62
C MET A 1 11.34 -8.05 20.16
N THR A 2 10.39 -7.73 19.28
CA THR A 2 10.67 -7.56 17.85
C THR A 2 11.38 -6.23 17.67
N GLN A 3 12.65 -6.25 17.26
CA GLN A 3 13.43 -5.04 17.03
C GLN A 3 13.14 -4.54 15.61
N TRP A 4 12.52 -3.37 15.50
CA TRP A 4 12.21 -2.74 14.21
C TRP A 4 13.43 -1.98 13.69
N THR A 5 13.90 -2.32 12.49
CA THR A 5 14.95 -1.56 11.79
C THR A 5 14.32 -0.52 10.87
N TYR A 6 15.05 0.55 10.56
CA TYR A 6 14.62 1.57 9.60
C TYR A 6 14.35 0.98 8.21
N GLU A 7 15.16 0.01 7.79
CA GLU A 7 14.98 -0.75 6.54
C GLU A 7 13.65 -1.53 6.53
N ASN A 8 13.26 -2.13 7.67
CA ASN A 8 11.99 -2.85 7.79
C ASN A 8 10.79 -1.89 7.68
N LEU A 9 10.89 -0.68 8.23
CA LEU A 9 9.84 0.34 8.09
C LEU A 9 9.69 0.84 6.64
N GLY A 10 10.82 1.07 5.95
CA GLY A 10 10.81 1.43 4.53
C GLY A 10 10.09 0.39 3.67
N ALA A 11 10.49 -0.88 3.82
CA ALA A 11 9.87 -1.98 3.10
C ALA A 11 8.38 -2.17 3.47
N ALA A 12 8.00 -1.98 4.73
CA ALA A 12 6.60 -2.00 5.15
C ALA A 12 5.80 -0.89 4.47
N ARG A 13 6.33 0.35 4.45
CA ARG A 13 5.69 1.51 3.82
C ARG A 13 5.45 1.29 2.33
N GLU A 14 6.44 0.78 1.60
CA GLU A 14 6.31 0.48 0.17
C GLU A 14 5.24 -0.57 -0.11
N ARG A 15 5.19 -1.64 0.70
CA ARG A 15 4.17 -2.70 0.55
C ARG A 15 2.76 -2.17 0.84
N VAL A 16 2.61 -1.36 1.88
CA VAL A 16 1.34 -0.69 2.21
C VAL A 16 0.91 0.23 1.07
N GLN A 17 1.83 1.04 0.53
CA GLN A 17 1.54 1.92 -0.61
C GLN A 17 1.03 1.12 -1.81
N SER A 18 1.74 0.06 -2.18
CA SER A 18 1.33 -0.80 -3.29
C SER A 18 -0.06 -1.41 -3.09
N LEU A 19 -0.43 -1.79 -1.86
CA LEU A 19 -1.78 -2.29 -1.55
C LEU A 19 -2.83 -1.18 -1.68
N LEU A 20 -2.57 0.03 -1.18
CA LEU A 20 -3.50 1.17 -1.28
C LEU A 20 -3.70 1.63 -2.72
N GLU A 21 -2.66 1.58 -3.55
CA GLU A 21 -2.74 1.87 -4.98
C GLU A 21 -3.68 0.91 -5.72
N ASP A 22 -3.67 -0.38 -5.35
CA ASP A 22 -4.57 -1.42 -5.89
C ASP A 22 -6.03 -1.27 -5.43
N LEU A 23 -6.28 -0.51 -4.36
CA LEU A 23 -7.64 -0.16 -3.95
C LEU A 23 -8.24 0.97 -4.81
N HIS A 24 -7.40 1.69 -5.56
CA HIS A 24 -7.80 2.76 -6.47
C HIS A 24 -8.60 3.87 -5.77
N LEU A 25 -8.14 4.31 -4.60
CA LEU A 25 -8.72 5.45 -3.88
C LEU A 25 -8.45 6.76 -4.65
N ASP A 26 -9.40 7.70 -4.64
CA ASP A 26 -9.28 8.98 -5.36
C ASP A 26 -8.20 9.90 -4.75
N ALA A 27 -8.22 10.01 -3.43
CA ALA A 27 -7.27 10.79 -2.65
C ALA A 27 -7.12 10.16 -1.25
N TYR A 28 -5.88 10.02 -0.80
CA TYR A 28 -5.56 9.49 0.53
C TYR A 28 -4.19 9.97 1.02
N LEU A 29 -4.02 9.96 2.33
CA LEU A 29 -2.76 10.06 3.05
C LEU A 29 -2.61 8.82 3.92
N PHE A 30 -1.38 8.36 4.14
CA PHE A 30 -1.15 7.23 5.04
C PHE A 30 0.15 7.33 5.83
N GLY A 31 0.13 6.73 7.01
CA GLY A 31 1.28 6.49 7.87
C GLY A 31 1.36 5.01 8.25
N VAL A 32 2.58 4.51 8.45
CA VAL A 32 2.84 3.15 8.90
C VAL A 32 3.66 3.25 10.18
N GLU A 33 3.15 2.66 11.26
CA GLU A 33 3.80 2.66 12.57
C GLU A 33 4.01 1.22 13.04
N PRO A 34 5.18 0.90 13.60
CA PRO A 34 5.38 -0.37 14.27
C PRO A 34 4.59 -0.40 15.58
N ARG A 35 3.90 -1.51 15.84
CA ARG A 35 3.30 -1.87 17.14
C ARG A 35 3.83 -3.23 17.57
N ASP A 36 3.51 -3.67 18.79
CA ASP A 36 3.97 -4.97 19.30
C ASP A 36 3.53 -6.12 18.37
N GLY A 37 4.46 -6.62 17.56
CA GLY A 37 4.29 -7.74 16.64
C GLY A 37 3.54 -7.46 15.33
N ARG A 38 3.08 -6.22 15.09
CA ARG A 38 2.26 -5.88 13.91
C ARG A 38 2.53 -4.46 13.40
N TRP A 39 2.13 -4.20 12.17
CA TRP A 39 2.08 -2.86 11.61
C TRP A 39 0.70 -2.25 11.82
N GLU A 40 0.69 -1.00 12.24
CA GLU A 40 -0.50 -0.16 12.25
C GLU A 40 -0.42 0.80 11.06
N VAL A 41 -1.43 0.78 10.21
CA VAL A 41 -1.54 1.68 9.07
C VAL A 41 -2.68 2.64 9.33
N ARG A 42 -2.36 3.91 9.51
CA ARG A 42 -3.34 4.99 9.55
C ARG A 42 -3.58 5.47 8.12
N VAL A 43 -4.83 5.46 7.67
CA VAL A 43 -5.23 5.96 6.35
C VAL A 43 -6.25 7.07 6.53
N GLU A 44 -5.96 8.24 5.98
CA GLU A 44 -6.92 9.33 5.83
C GLU A 44 -7.35 9.37 4.37
N TYR A 45 -8.65 9.25 4.08
CA TYR A 45 -9.15 9.07 2.72
C TYR A 45 -10.37 9.94 2.45
N ALA A 46 -10.50 10.37 1.19
CA ALA A 46 -11.64 11.14 0.73
C ALA A 46 -12.90 10.27 0.68
N ILE A 47 -14.01 10.83 1.16
CA ILE A 47 -15.37 10.31 0.99
C ILE A 47 -16.20 11.32 0.19
N SER A 48 -17.48 11.03 -0.08
CA SER A 48 -18.36 11.95 -0.82
C SER A 48 -18.42 13.36 -0.23
N LEU A 49 -18.32 13.47 1.10
CA LEU A 49 -18.34 14.75 1.83
C LEU A 49 -17.20 14.78 2.86
N GLY A 50 -16.01 15.20 2.41
CA GLY A 50 -14.86 15.42 3.28
C GLY A 50 -13.92 14.22 3.38
N TRP A 51 -13.31 14.05 4.55
CA TRP A 51 -12.27 13.05 4.82
C TRP A 51 -12.68 12.15 5.98
N ARG A 52 -12.23 10.90 5.96
CA ARG A 52 -12.31 9.95 7.08
C ARG A 52 -10.96 9.37 7.39
N THR A 53 -10.80 8.90 8.62
CA THR A 53 -9.61 8.16 9.06
C THR A 53 -10.00 6.72 9.39
N ALA A 54 -9.17 5.78 8.97
CA ALA A 54 -9.23 4.38 9.40
C ALA A 54 -7.86 3.93 9.91
N ILE A 55 -7.88 3.01 10.88
CA ILE A 55 -6.68 2.33 11.39
C ILE A 55 -6.77 0.87 10.97
N LEU A 56 -5.77 0.41 10.24
CA LEU A 56 -5.68 -0.95 9.73
C LEU A 56 -4.51 -1.65 10.42
N ALA A 57 -4.79 -2.66 11.25
CA ALA A 57 -3.77 -3.52 11.81
C ALA A 57 -3.44 -4.64 10.82
N VAL A 58 -2.15 -4.89 10.57
CA VAL A 58 -1.69 -5.97 9.71
C VAL A 58 -0.47 -6.66 10.30
N GLU A 59 -0.52 -7.99 10.33
CA GLU A 59 0.61 -8.81 10.77
C GLU A 59 1.82 -8.60 9.86
N GLU A 60 3.02 -8.49 10.43
CA GLU A 60 4.27 -8.30 9.67
C GLU A 60 4.45 -9.39 8.60
N SER A 61 4.19 -10.65 8.98
CA SER A 61 4.31 -11.79 8.09
C SER A 61 3.32 -11.74 6.93
N ALA A 62 2.09 -11.25 7.15
CA ALA A 62 1.09 -11.11 6.11
C ALA A 62 1.46 -9.99 5.13
N LEU A 63 1.92 -8.85 5.65
CA LEU A 63 2.40 -7.73 4.83
C LEU A 63 3.63 -8.12 4.01
N ALA A 64 4.58 -8.87 4.59
CA ALA A 64 5.74 -9.36 3.86
C ALA A 64 5.34 -10.33 2.73
N GLN A 65 4.44 -11.27 3.01
CA GLN A 65 3.96 -12.27 2.04
C GLN A 65 3.13 -11.65 0.91
N SER A 66 2.49 -10.49 1.11
CA SER A 66 1.63 -9.88 0.09
C SER A 66 2.38 -9.40 -1.16
N ALA A 67 3.72 -9.33 -1.10
CA ALA A 67 4.57 -9.01 -2.24
C ALA A 67 4.63 -10.14 -3.27
N THR A 68 4.57 -11.40 -2.83
CA THR A 68 4.79 -12.58 -3.70
C THR A 68 3.62 -13.56 -3.68
N ASN A 69 2.80 -13.55 -2.63
CA ASN A 69 1.66 -14.44 -2.48
C ASN A 69 0.35 -13.71 -2.85
N THR A 70 -0.16 -13.99 -4.05
CA THR A 70 -1.39 -13.38 -4.57
C THR A 70 -2.62 -13.65 -3.70
N ARG A 71 -2.68 -14.80 -3.01
CA ARG A 71 -3.81 -15.11 -2.12
C ARG A 71 -3.78 -14.24 -0.87
N VAL A 72 -2.61 -14.10 -0.25
CA VAL A 72 -2.43 -13.20 0.90
C VAL A 72 -2.72 -11.75 0.50
N ARG A 73 -2.19 -11.30 -0.64
CA ARG A 73 -2.47 -9.97 -1.18
C ARG A 73 -3.97 -9.73 -1.36
N ARG A 74 -4.68 -10.65 -2.00
CA ARG A 74 -6.12 -10.54 -2.24
C ARG A 74 -6.92 -10.47 -0.93
N ASN A 75 -6.54 -11.28 0.05
CA ASN A 75 -7.20 -11.27 1.36
C ASN A 75 -7.02 -9.92 2.06
N LEU A 76 -5.82 -9.34 2.04
CA LEU A 76 -5.56 -8.01 2.58
C LEU A 76 -6.36 -6.93 1.85
N LEU A 77 -6.36 -6.95 0.51
CA LEU A 77 -7.13 -5.99 -0.28
C LEU A 77 -8.63 -6.06 0.01
N ASN A 78 -9.18 -7.26 0.19
CA ASN A 78 -10.59 -7.42 0.55
C ASN A 78 -10.88 -6.85 1.94
N ALA A 79 -10.08 -7.21 2.94
CA ALA A 79 -10.23 -6.71 4.30
C ALA A 79 -10.13 -5.17 4.36
N TRP A 80 -9.17 -4.59 3.63
CA TRP A 80 -8.98 -3.15 3.60
C TRP A 80 -10.07 -2.43 2.83
N ARG A 81 -10.62 -3.04 1.78
CA ARG A 81 -11.78 -2.50 1.05
C ARG A 81 -13.01 -2.40 1.94
N GLU A 82 -13.25 -3.40 2.80
CA GLU A 82 -14.32 -3.34 3.80
C GLU A 82 -14.06 -2.23 4.83
N ALA A 83 -12.84 -2.17 5.39
CA ALA A 83 -12.48 -1.18 6.40
C ALA A 83 -12.53 0.27 5.87
N LEU A 84 -12.23 0.46 4.58
CA LEU A 84 -12.27 1.76 3.89
C LEU A 84 -13.59 1.97 3.11
N SER A 85 -14.67 1.31 3.54
CA SER A 85 -15.98 1.45 2.90
C SER A 85 -16.44 2.91 2.84
N GLY A 86 -17.02 3.29 1.70
CA GLY A 86 -17.42 4.67 1.42
C GLY A 86 -16.29 5.57 0.93
N ALA A 87 -15.06 5.05 0.81
CA ALA A 87 -13.99 5.78 0.13
C ALA A 87 -14.37 6.10 -1.31
N LYS A 88 -14.06 7.33 -1.73
CA LYS A 88 -14.18 7.73 -3.12
C LYS A 88 -13.09 7.04 -3.93
N LEU A 89 -13.48 6.42 -5.05
CA LEU A 89 -12.54 5.77 -5.96
C LEU A 89 -12.04 6.74 -7.03
N ALA A 90 -10.79 6.56 -7.42
CA ALA A 90 -10.18 7.30 -8.52
C ALA A 90 -10.96 7.00 -9.82
N PRO A 91 -11.13 8.01 -10.70
CA PRO A 91 -11.65 7.79 -12.03
C PRO A 91 -10.84 6.72 -12.79
N LEU A 92 -11.53 5.98 -13.66
CA LEU A 92 -10.96 4.85 -14.42
C LEU A 92 -9.72 5.23 -15.23
N GLU A 93 -9.61 6.47 -15.69
CA GLU A 93 -8.47 6.98 -16.47
C GLU A 93 -7.19 7.06 -15.63
N ARG A 94 -7.29 7.55 -14.38
CA ARG A 94 -6.16 7.57 -13.43
C ARG A 94 -5.74 6.16 -13.04
N THR A 95 -6.72 5.26 -12.89
CA THR A 95 -6.45 3.85 -12.57
C THR A 95 -5.63 3.15 -13.66
N ARG A 96 -5.91 3.44 -14.94
CA ARG A 96 -5.15 2.91 -16.08
C ARG A 96 -3.72 3.43 -16.13
N ALA A 97 -3.52 4.73 -15.86
CA ALA A 97 -2.19 5.35 -15.83
C ALA A 97 -1.29 4.74 -14.74
N ASN A 98 -1.83 4.52 -13.53
CA ASN A 98 -1.07 3.91 -12.43
C ASN A 98 -0.62 2.48 -12.76
N ARG A 99 -1.46 1.68 -13.44
CA ARG A 99 -1.10 0.32 -13.84
C ARG A 99 -0.05 0.28 -14.95
N ALA A 100 -0.08 1.23 -15.89
CA ALA A 100 0.91 1.34 -16.96
C ALA A 100 2.29 1.81 -16.47
N GLY A 101 2.34 2.65 -15.42
CA GLY A 101 3.59 3.11 -14.81
C GLY A 101 4.36 2.04 -14.04
N ALA A 102 3.68 1.06 -13.45
CA ALA A 102 4.30 -0.04 -12.68
C ALA A 102 5.06 -1.07 -13.55
N GLY A 103 4.93 -1.01 -14.88
CA GLY A 103 5.55 -1.95 -15.82
C GLY A 103 6.92 -1.56 -16.37
N ASN A 104 7.48 -0.40 -16.00
CA ASN A 104 8.71 0.12 -16.63
C ASN A 104 9.81 0.45 -15.62
N GLY A 105 10.21 -0.55 -14.83
CA GLY A 105 11.41 -0.53 -13.99
C GLY A 105 12.64 -1.14 -14.67
N ALA A 106 12.65 -1.32 -16.00
CA ALA A 106 13.79 -1.81 -16.75
C ALA A 106 14.59 -0.63 -17.35
N HIS A 107 15.25 0.16 -16.50
CA HIS A 107 16.34 1.04 -16.92
C HIS A 107 17.66 0.32 -16.58
N HIS A 108 18.15 -0.54 -17.45
CA HIS A 108 19.09 -0.21 -18.53
C HIS A 108 20.37 0.45 -17.97
N PHE A 109 21.23 -0.36 -17.37
CA PHE A 109 22.65 -0.04 -17.20
C PHE A 109 23.29 -0.03 -18.60
N GLY A 110 23.44 1.16 -19.19
CA GLY A 110 24.28 1.35 -20.37
C GLY A 110 25.76 1.19 -20.00
N PRO A 111 26.60 0.63 -20.89
CA PRO A 111 28.00 0.41 -20.56
C PRO A 111 28.75 1.75 -20.46
N ALA A 112 29.56 1.88 -19.40
CA ALA A 112 30.52 2.95 -19.24
C ALA A 112 31.47 2.97 -20.45
N ARG A 113 31.49 4.08 -21.19
CA ARG A 113 32.49 4.31 -22.23
C ARG A 113 33.80 4.74 -21.55
N ARG A 114 34.84 3.95 -21.85
CA ARG A 114 36.30 4.18 -21.81
C ARG A 114 36.87 5.24 -20.88
#